data_AF-A0A1C5LDD6-F1
#
_entry.id   AF-A0A1C5LDD6-F1
#
_cell.length_a   1.000
_cell.length_b   1.000
_cell.length_c   1.000
_cell.angle_alpha   90.00
_cell.angle_beta   90.00
_cell.angle_gamma   90.00
#
_symmetry.space_group_name_H-M   'P 1'
#
loop_
_entity.id
_entity.type
_entity.pdbx_description
1 polymer ?
#
loop_
_entity_poly.entity_id
_entity_poly.type
_entity_poly.pdbx_seq_one_letter_code
_entity_poly.pdbx_strand_id
1 'polypeptide(L)'
;MCFYIGIEDLAANALIEILQSKNGDDSQNIVTYAELEKYGAEVVHYLGEQGEKAVLILSRENTNHMLCRYSDFFVETETDKKEPAIELRKGKTVSDLIERFRTYLEIDVLLAFMSEKTVSVLIRQSFRD
;
A
#
# COMPACT_ATOMS: atom_id res chain seq x y z
N MET A 1 5.06 -2.45 -21.18
CA MET A 1 5.01 -3.74 -20.45
C MET A 1 3.59 -3.95 -19.91
N CYS A 2 3.28 -5.10 -19.28
CA CYS A 2 2.03 -5.26 -18.52
C CYS A 2 2.39 -5.69 -17.10
N PHE A 3 2.15 -4.81 -16.13
CA PHE A 3 2.46 -5.02 -14.73
C PHE A 3 1.29 -5.67 -14.01
N TYR A 4 1.61 -6.59 -13.11
CA TYR A 4 0.66 -7.24 -12.23
C TYR A 4 1.01 -6.85 -10.80
N ILE A 5 0.15 -6.08 -10.17
CA ILE A 5 0.39 -5.51 -8.85
C ILE A 5 -0.41 -6.34 -7.83
N GLY A 6 0.32 -7.04 -6.97
CA GLY A 6 -0.26 -7.82 -5.87
C GLY A 6 -0.69 -6.93 -4.71
N ILE A 7 -1.52 -7.49 -3.83
CA ILE A 7 -1.94 -6.79 -2.60
C ILE A 7 -0.75 -6.57 -1.65
N GLU A 8 0.25 -7.46 -1.68
CA GLU A 8 1.48 -7.32 -0.89
C GLU A 8 2.25 -6.04 -1.23
N ASP A 9 2.47 -5.78 -2.52
CA ASP A 9 3.19 -4.61 -2.99
C ASP A 9 2.36 -3.35 -2.72
N LEU A 10 1.05 -3.43 -2.96
CA LEU A 10 0.15 -2.31 -2.75
C LEU A 10 0.05 -1.91 -1.28
N ALA A 11 -0.13 -2.88 -0.37
CA ALA A 11 -0.21 -2.63 1.06
C ALA A 11 1.11 -2.12 1.63
N ALA A 12 2.23 -2.75 1.27
CA ALA A 12 3.54 -2.32 1.71
C ALA A 12 3.84 -0.88 1.26
N ASN A 13 3.60 -0.55 0.00
CA ASN A 13 3.88 0.78 -0.52
C ASN A 13 2.93 1.84 0.04
N ALA A 14 1.65 1.53 0.23
CA ALA A 14 0.73 2.45 0.89
C ALA A 14 1.21 2.78 2.32
N LEU A 15 1.60 1.77 3.10
CA LEU A 15 2.08 1.95 4.47
C LEU A 15 3.42 2.71 4.52
N ILE A 16 4.34 2.49 3.58
CA ILE A 16 5.58 3.28 3.48
C ILE A 16 5.24 4.77 3.31
N GLU A 17 4.36 5.11 2.36
CA GLU A 17 4.04 6.50 2.06
C GLU A 17 3.26 7.18 3.20
N ILE A 18 2.33 6.46 3.84
CA ILE A 18 1.62 6.94 5.04
C ILE A 18 2.62 7.26 6.16
N LEU A 19 3.51 6.33 6.49
CA LEU A 19 4.48 6.50 7.58
C LEU A 19 5.53 7.58 7.28
N GLN A 20 5.98 7.69 6.02
CA GLN A 20 6.91 8.73 5.59
C GLN A 20 6.28 10.13 5.64
N SER A 21 5.00 10.26 5.25
CA SER A 21 4.30 11.55 5.25
C SER A 21 4.08 12.16 6.64
N LYS A 22 4.09 11.33 7.70
CA LYS A 22 3.81 11.74 9.08
C LYS A 22 5.05 11.65 10.00
N ASN A 23 6.26 11.71 9.45
CA ASN A 23 7.53 11.62 10.21
C ASN A 23 7.64 10.36 11.10
N GLY A 24 7.06 9.23 10.69
CA GLY A 24 7.13 7.99 11.45
C GLY A 24 6.27 7.95 12.70
N ASP A 25 5.15 8.69 12.73
CA ASP A 25 4.14 8.51 13.77
C ASP A 25 3.46 7.13 13.61
N ASP A 26 3.79 6.21 14.53
CA ASP A 26 3.25 4.84 14.59
C ASP A 26 1.73 4.80 14.84
N SER A 27 1.08 5.95 15.13
CA SER A 27 -0.36 6.05 15.34
C SER A 27 -1.20 5.72 14.09
N GLN A 28 -0.57 5.61 12.92
CA GLN A 28 -1.22 5.40 11.62
C GLN A 28 -0.51 4.30 10.80
N ASN A 29 -0.16 3.21 11.46
CA ASN A 29 0.41 2.00 10.88
C ASN A 29 -0.65 1.10 10.20
N ILE A 30 -1.78 1.66 9.78
CA ILE A 30 -2.98 0.95 9.31
C ILE A 30 -3.46 1.53 7.98
N VAL A 31 -3.95 0.66 7.09
CA VAL A 31 -4.57 1.05 5.82
C VAL A 31 -5.80 0.17 5.54
N THR A 32 -6.94 0.80 5.25
CA THR A 32 -8.18 0.06 4.94
C THR A 32 -8.14 -0.55 3.55
N TYR A 33 -8.93 -1.61 3.32
CA TYR A 33 -9.06 -2.16 1.96
C TYR A 33 -9.64 -1.15 0.97
N ALA A 34 -10.54 -0.27 1.42
CA ALA A 34 -11.09 0.80 0.57
C ALA A 34 -10.02 1.84 0.17
N GLU A 35 -9.09 2.16 1.06
CA GLU A 35 -7.94 3.02 0.73
C GLU A 35 -6.99 2.32 -0.23
N LEU A 36 -6.70 1.03 -0.04
CA LEU A 36 -5.88 0.25 -0.96
C LEU A 36 -6.50 0.19 -2.35
N GLU A 37 -7.80 -0.06 -2.48
CA GLU A 37 -8.47 -0.07 -3.79
C GLU A 37 -8.36 1.28 -4.50
N LYS A 38 -8.60 2.40 -3.79
CA LYS A 38 -8.48 3.74 -4.37
C LYS A 38 -7.05 4.07 -4.77
N TYR A 39 -6.10 3.78 -3.89
CA TYR A 39 -4.67 4.00 -4.14
C TYR A 39 -4.18 3.16 -5.33
N GLY A 40 -4.54 1.87 -5.37
CA GLY A 40 -4.20 0.99 -6.48
C GLY A 40 -4.81 1.43 -7.80
N ALA A 41 -6.07 1.90 -7.79
CA ALA A 41 -6.70 2.43 -9.00
C ALA A 41 -5.95 3.66 -9.54
N GLU A 42 -5.53 4.56 -8.65
CA GLU A 42 -4.74 5.73 -9.04
C GLU A 42 -3.34 5.35 -9.56
N VAL A 43 -2.71 4.32 -8.97
CA VAL A 43 -1.43 3.76 -9.46
C VAL A 43 -1.57 3.20 -10.86
N VAL A 44 -2.62 2.41 -11.13
CA VAL A 44 -2.91 1.88 -12.48
C VAL A 44 -3.17 3.02 -13.46
N HIS A 45 -3.92 4.04 -13.04
CA HIS A 45 -4.20 5.20 -13.87
C HIS A 45 -2.91 5.97 -14.21
N TYR A 46 -2.04 6.20 -13.23
CA TYR A 46 -0.75 6.87 -13.43
C TYR A 46 0.14 6.10 -14.41
N LEU A 47 0.25 4.78 -14.26
CA LEU A 47 1.00 3.94 -15.20
C LEU A 47 0.39 4.01 -16.62
N GLY A 48 -0.95 4.02 -16.71
CA GLY A 48 -1.67 4.21 -17.97
C GLY A 48 -1.34 5.52 -18.69
N GLU A 49 -1.19 6.62 -17.95
CA GLU A 49 -0.77 7.92 -18.49
C GLU A 49 0.67 7.90 -19.04
N GLN A 50 1.54 7.02 -18.51
CA GLN A 50 2.90 6.81 -19.01
C GLN A 50 2.96 5.80 -20.19
N GLY A 51 1.81 5.30 -20.66
CA GLY A 51 1.74 4.31 -21.74
C GLY A 51 1.93 2.86 -21.28
N GLU A 52 2.00 2.63 -19.97
CA GLU A 52 2.14 1.30 -19.38
C GLU A 52 0.78 0.66 -19.08
N LYS A 53 0.72 -0.67 -19.09
CA LYS A 53 -0.48 -1.41 -18.67
C LYS A 53 -0.26 -1.99 -17.29
N ALA A 54 -1.24 -1.88 -16.41
CA ALA A 54 -1.18 -2.45 -15.07
C ALA A 54 -2.52 -3.08 -14.66
N VAL A 55 -2.45 -4.16 -13.88
CA VAL A 55 -3.61 -4.90 -13.36
C VAL A 55 -3.41 -5.14 -11.87
N LEU A 56 -4.41 -4.80 -11.06
CA LEU A 56 -4.43 -5.10 -9.63
C LEU A 56 -4.96 -6.51 -9.37
N ILE A 57 -4.35 -7.24 -8.44
CA ILE A 57 -4.78 -8.59 -8.06
C ILE A 57 -5.13 -8.64 -6.56
N LEU A 58 -6.32 -8.13 -6.20
CA LEU A 58 -6.75 -7.88 -4.81
C LEU A 58 -7.84 -8.84 -4.31
N SER A 59 -7.82 -10.11 -4.72
CA SER A 59 -8.81 -11.08 -4.24
C SER A 59 -8.63 -11.39 -2.75
N ARG A 60 -9.71 -11.75 -2.05
CA ARG A 60 -9.66 -12.20 -0.64
C ARG A 60 -8.68 -13.37 -0.43
N GLU A 61 -8.55 -14.25 -1.42
CA GLU A 61 -7.59 -15.35 -1.39
C GLU A 61 -6.15 -14.84 -1.41
N ASN A 62 -5.83 -13.87 -2.28
CA ASN A 62 -4.51 -13.25 -2.31
C ASN A 62 -4.20 -12.50 -1.02
N THR A 63 -5.20 -11.82 -0.45
CA THR A 63 -5.08 -11.17 0.85
C THR A 63 -4.71 -12.19 1.93
N ASN A 64 -5.42 -13.32 2.00
CA ASN A 64 -5.11 -14.38 2.96
C ASN A 64 -3.70 -14.94 2.74
N HIS A 65 -3.29 -15.17 1.48
CA HIS A 65 -1.94 -15.61 1.15
C HIS A 65 -0.87 -14.60 1.58
N MET A 66 -1.10 -13.29 1.36
CA MET A 66 -0.22 -12.23 1.84
C MET A 66 -0.09 -12.27 3.36
N LEU A 67 -1.20 -12.34 4.09
CA LEU A 67 -1.21 -12.35 5.55
C LEU A 67 -0.51 -13.59 6.14
N CYS A 68 -0.59 -14.74 5.47
CA CYS A 68 0.15 -15.93 5.86
C CYS A 68 1.65 -15.81 5.54
N ARG A 69 2.00 -15.34 4.34
CA ARG A 69 3.40 -15.29 3.86
C ARG A 69 4.21 -14.18 4.52
N TYR A 70 3.57 -13.05 4.78
CA TYR A 70 4.16 -11.86 5.38
C TYR A 70 3.56 -11.60 6.76
N SER A 71 3.23 -12.67 7.49
CA SER A 71 2.67 -12.58 8.84
C SER A 71 3.56 -11.84 9.81
N ASP A 72 4.86 -11.76 9.57
CA ASP A 72 5.80 -10.99 10.40
C ASP A 72 5.69 -9.48 10.18
N PHE A 73 5.13 -9.06 9.05
CA PHE A 73 4.93 -7.66 8.68
C PHE A 73 3.48 -7.23 8.90
N PHE A 74 2.52 -8.00 8.39
CA PHE A 74 1.13 -7.57 8.31
C PHE A 74 0.22 -8.41 9.18
N VAL A 75 -0.81 -7.77 9.70
CA VAL A 75 -1.95 -8.40 10.36
C VAL A 75 -3.23 -7.75 9.87
N GLU A 76 -4.30 -8.54 9.76
CA GLU A 76 -5.62 -8.00 9.49
C GLU A 76 -6.25 -7.49 10.80
N THR A 77 -6.84 -6.31 10.74
CA THR A 77 -7.49 -5.64 11.87
C THR A 77 -8.73 -4.90 11.40
N GLU A 78 -9.38 -4.18 12.32
CA GLU A 78 -10.51 -3.29 12.03
C GLU A 78 -10.19 -1.88 12.53
N THR A 79 -10.61 -0.85 11.79
CA THR A 79 -10.56 0.54 12.26
C THR A 79 -11.60 0.77 13.36
N ASP A 80 -11.55 1.93 14.02
CA ASP A 80 -12.58 2.35 14.99
C ASP A 80 -14.00 2.36 14.42
N LYS A 81 -14.12 2.50 13.08
CA LYS A 81 -15.39 2.47 12.33
C LYS A 81 -15.80 1.06 11.90
N LYS A 82 -15.10 0.02 12.37
CA LYS A 82 -15.27 -1.40 11.99
C LYS A 82 -15.03 -1.68 10.51
N GLU A 83 -14.15 -0.90 9.88
CA GLU A 83 -13.76 -1.15 8.50
C GLU A 83 -12.56 -2.10 8.50
N PRO A 84 -12.58 -3.17 7.67
CA PRO A 84 -11.49 -4.12 7.63
C PRO A 84 -10.24 -3.45 7.03
N ALA A 85 -9.09 -3.73 7.64
CA ALA A 85 -7.84 -3.05 7.35
C ALA A 85 -6.62 -3.96 7.53
N ILE A 86 -5.50 -3.52 6.97
CA ILE A 86 -4.18 -4.13 7.13
C ILE A 86 -3.35 -3.22 8.02
N GLU A 87 -2.79 -3.78 9.09
CA GLU A 87 -1.90 -3.09 10.01
C GLU A 87 -0.47 -3.64 9.90
N LEU A 88 0.51 -2.73 9.95
CA LEU A 88 1.91 -3.05 10.09
C LEU A 88 2.22 -3.41 11.56
N ARG A 89 2.81 -4.59 11.79
CA ARG A 89 3.15 -5.04 13.13
C ARG A 89 4.14 -4.11 13.83
N LYS A 90 3.93 -3.97 15.15
CA LYS A 90 4.84 -3.24 16.04
C LYS A 90 6.28 -3.72 15.89
N GLY A 91 7.20 -2.77 15.81
CA GLY A 91 8.63 -3.03 15.66
C GLY A 91 9.10 -3.23 14.21
N LYS A 92 8.19 -3.21 13.22
CA LYS A 92 8.55 -3.08 11.82
C LYS A 92 8.66 -1.61 11.44
N THR A 93 9.68 -1.28 10.68
CA THR A 93 10.00 0.08 10.26
C THR A 93 9.74 0.26 8.77
N VAL A 94 9.69 1.53 8.35
CA VAL A 94 9.69 1.89 6.92
C VAL A 94 10.90 1.28 6.20
N SER A 95 12.07 1.23 6.85
CA SER A 95 13.27 0.64 6.24
C SER A 95 13.09 -0.85 5.96
N ASP A 96 12.48 -1.61 6.89
CA ASP A 96 12.18 -3.03 6.69
C ASP A 96 11.24 -3.24 5.49
N LEU A 97 10.23 -2.37 5.33
CA LEU A 97 9.31 -2.41 4.20
C LEU A 97 10.01 -2.08 2.88
N ILE A 98 10.86 -1.04 2.85
CA ILE A 98 11.61 -0.67 1.65
C ILE A 98 12.55 -1.80 1.22
N GLU A 99 13.34 -2.34 2.16
CA GLU A 99 14.27 -3.43 1.89
C GLU A 99 13.52 -4.65 1.33
N ARG A 100 12.36 -4.96 1.92
CA ARG A 100 11.60 -6.14 1.54
C ARG A 100 10.83 -5.97 0.24
N PHE A 101 10.16 -4.84 0.02
CA PHE A 101 9.14 -4.69 -1.03
C PHE A 101 9.52 -3.71 -2.16
N ARG A 102 10.54 -2.87 -2.00
CA ARG A 102 10.96 -1.92 -3.07
C ARG A 102 12.21 -2.34 -3.83
N THR A 103 13.07 -3.17 -3.23
CA THR A 103 14.35 -3.57 -3.83
C THR A 103 14.22 -4.40 -5.11
N TYR A 104 13.07 -5.06 -5.32
CA TYR A 104 12.79 -5.87 -6.50
C TYR A 104 11.79 -5.23 -7.48
N LEU A 105 11.21 -4.07 -7.14
CA LEU A 105 10.20 -3.45 -7.99
C LEU A 105 10.82 -2.84 -9.25
N GLU A 106 10.11 -2.99 -10.35
CA GLU A 106 10.40 -2.26 -11.59
C GLU A 106 10.28 -0.75 -11.34
N ILE A 107 11.18 0.02 -11.95
CA ILE A 107 11.34 1.46 -11.68
C ILE A 107 10.02 2.21 -11.94
N ASP A 108 9.32 1.90 -13.03
CA ASP A 108 8.06 2.58 -13.38
C ASP A 108 6.98 2.33 -12.33
N VAL A 109 6.91 1.12 -11.79
CA VAL A 109 5.95 0.74 -10.73
C VAL A 109 6.31 1.43 -9.41
N LEU A 110 7.60 1.45 -9.07
CA LEU A 110 8.10 2.16 -7.89
C LEU A 110 7.76 3.66 -7.95
N LEU A 111 8.03 4.30 -9.08
CA LEU A 111 7.71 5.72 -9.30
C LEU A 111 6.19 5.97 -9.24
N ALA A 112 5.38 5.04 -9.74
CA ALA A 112 3.92 5.15 -9.64
C ALA A 112 3.45 5.10 -8.18
N PHE A 113 4.02 4.23 -7.34
CA PHE A 113 3.70 4.20 -5.91
C PHE A 113 4.10 5.48 -5.16
N MET A 114 5.21 6.09 -5.52
CA MET A 114 5.77 7.28 -4.86
C MET A 114 5.27 8.61 -5.45
N SER A 115 4.48 8.56 -6.52
CA SER A 115 3.99 9.76 -7.20
C SER A 115 3.11 10.60 -6.28
N GLU A 116 3.32 11.91 -6.24
CA GLU A 116 2.48 12.83 -5.46
C GLU A 116 0.99 12.66 -5.80
N LYS A 117 0.67 12.37 -7.07
CA LYS A 117 -0.69 12.13 -7.54
C LYS A 117 -1.33 10.94 -6.82
N THR A 118 -0.63 9.80 -6.76
CA THR A 118 -1.14 8.57 -6.13
C THR A 118 -1.16 8.68 -4.62
N VAL A 119 -0.09 9.20 -4.01
CA VAL A 119 0.04 9.39 -2.56
C VAL A 119 -1.02 10.35 -2.00
N SER A 120 -1.42 11.36 -2.76
CA SER A 120 -2.44 12.33 -2.30
C SER A 120 -3.80 11.70 -1.96
N VAL A 121 -4.11 10.53 -2.54
CA VAL A 121 -5.36 9.78 -2.30
C VAL A 121 -5.38 9.14 -0.91
N LEU A 122 -4.21 8.78 -0.39
CA LEU A 122 -4.04 8.23 0.96
C LEU A 122 -4.13 9.34 2.02
N ILE A 123 -3.45 10.47 1.79
CA ILE A 123 -3.29 11.52 2.80
C ILE A 123 -4.55 12.40 2.95
N ARG A 124 -5.31 12.63 1.88
CA ARG A 124 -6.51 13.51 1.91
C ARG A 124 -7.65 13.03 2.82
N GLN A 125 -7.64 11.78 3.26
CA GLN A 125 -8.68 11.23 4.14
C GLN A 125 -8.36 11.34 5.63
N SER A 126 -7.09 11.61 6.01
CA SER A 126 -6.67 11.83 7.41
C SER A 126 -7.04 13.20 7.99
N PHE A 127 -7.56 14.14 7.19
CA PHE A 127 -7.87 15.53 7.63
C PHE A 127 -9.37 15.80 7.80
N ARG A 128 -10.18 14.75 7.99
CA ARG A 128 -11.61 14.88 8.24
C ARG A 128 -11.98 14.33 9.63
N ASP A 129 -11.38 14.93 10.66
CA ASP A 129 -11.87 14.94 12.03
C ASP A 129 -11.72 16.36 12.61
#